data_AF-A0A441HL33-F1
#
_entry.id   AF-A0A441HL33-F1
#
_cell.length_a   1.000
_cell.length_b   1.000
_cell.length_c   1.000
_cell.angle_alpha   90.00
_cell.angle_beta   90.00
_cell.angle_gamma   90.00
#
_symmetry.space_group_name_H-M   'P 1'
#
loop_
_entity.id
_entity.type
_entity.pdbx_description
1 polymer ?
#
loop_
_entity_poly.entity_id
_entity_poly.type
_entity_poly.pdbx_seq_one_letter_code
_entity_poly.pdbx_strand_id
1 'polypeptide(L)'
;MNVPSNFHSHWRQALDARDINAVAFRDEADAIAFFAATSNRGCFAGLSDREKESVIALRNRYPDESLQATLNAHAKDRKTDTSPRFIGSCSTGGTPTVQQLQAEAAAISELVDTMPQAKPRSSWDRAIAKTNAKLGLYP
;
A
#
# COMPACT_ATOMS: atom_id res chain seq x y z
N MET A 1 -15.91 14.43 12.55
CA MET A 1 -15.31 15.04 11.35
C MET A 1 -13.90 15.47 11.73
N ASN A 2 -12.85 14.86 11.17
CA ASN A 2 -11.45 15.18 11.48
C ASN A 2 -10.71 15.68 10.23
N VAL A 3 -11.28 16.66 9.53
CA VAL A 3 -10.53 17.41 8.52
C VAL A 3 -9.54 18.30 9.27
N PRO A 4 -8.22 18.21 9.02
CA PRO A 4 -7.25 19.01 9.75
C PRO A 4 -7.56 20.52 9.64
N SER A 5 -7.45 21.24 10.75
CA SER A 5 -7.66 22.70 10.83
C SER A 5 -6.73 23.50 9.90
N ASN A 6 -5.66 22.87 9.43
CA ASN A 6 -4.67 23.48 8.54
C ASN A 6 -4.97 23.25 7.05
N PHE A 7 -6.08 22.59 6.69
CA PHE A 7 -6.50 22.52 5.30
C PHE A 7 -6.85 23.91 4.77
N HIS A 8 -6.45 24.18 3.53
CA HIS A 8 -6.90 25.37 2.84
C HIS A 8 -8.43 25.32 2.62
N SER A 9 -9.06 26.49 2.58
CA SER A 9 -10.53 26.58 2.42
C SER A 9 -11.02 25.91 1.15
N HIS A 10 -10.29 26.01 0.03
CA HIS A 10 -10.64 25.37 -1.24
C HIS A 10 -10.54 23.85 -1.18
N TRP A 11 -9.65 23.29 -0.35
CA TRP A 11 -9.57 21.84 -0.14
C TRP A 11 -10.72 21.30 0.71
N ARG A 12 -11.20 22.08 1.69
CA ARG A 12 -12.43 21.71 2.44
C ARG A 12 -13.64 21.69 1.52
N GLN A 13 -13.77 22.72 0.68
CA GLN A 13 -14.83 22.79 -0.33
C GLN A 13 -14.77 21.61 -1.29
N ALA A 14 -13.57 21.16 -1.69
CA ALA A 14 -13.40 19.96 -2.51
C ALA A 14 -13.89 18.67 -1.82
N LEU A 15 -13.72 18.54 -0.50
CA LEU A 15 -14.22 17.40 0.27
C LEU A 15 -15.75 17.41 0.40
N ASP A 16 -16.33 18.60 0.61
CA ASP A 16 -17.77 18.78 0.79
C ASP A 16 -18.57 18.88 -0.51
N ALA A 17 -17.88 18.97 -1.66
CA ALA A 17 -18.47 19.19 -2.96
C ALA A 17 -19.51 18.11 -3.31
N ARG A 18 -20.73 18.53 -3.63
CA ARG A 18 -21.75 17.65 -4.24
C ARG A 18 -21.53 17.47 -5.74
N ASP A 19 -20.95 18.47 -6.39
CA ASP A 19 -20.57 18.42 -7.80
C ASP A 19 -19.05 18.44 -7.90
N ILE A 20 -18.48 17.28 -8.20
CA ILE A 20 -17.04 17.07 -8.33
C ILE A 20 -16.49 17.79 -9.57
N ASN A 21 -17.32 18.09 -10.57
CA ASN A 21 -16.90 18.79 -11.80
C ASN A 21 -16.67 20.29 -11.57
N ALA A 22 -17.34 20.87 -10.59
CA ALA A 22 -17.18 22.26 -10.19
C ALA A 22 -15.93 22.50 -9.33
N VAL A 23 -15.32 21.44 -8.79
CA VAL A 23 -14.07 21.54 -8.02
C VAL A 23 -12.93 21.85 -8.98
N ALA A 24 -12.12 22.87 -8.65
CA ALA A 24 -10.91 23.18 -9.38
C ALA A 24 -9.76 23.37 -8.39
N PHE A 25 -8.64 22.71 -8.68
CA PHE A 25 -7.36 23.01 -8.04
C PHE A 25 -6.71 24.20 -8.74
N ARG A 26 -5.88 24.95 -8.01
CA ARG A 26 -5.22 26.14 -8.57
C ARG A 26 -4.24 25.78 -9.69
N ASP A 27 -3.53 24.68 -9.47
CA ASP A 27 -2.55 24.12 -10.37
C ASP A 27 -2.38 22.62 -10.08
N GLU A 28 -1.52 21.96 -10.85
CA GLU A 28 -1.18 20.54 -10.69
C GLU A 28 -0.58 20.26 -9.31
N ALA A 29 0.28 21.14 -8.80
CA ALA A 29 0.95 20.96 -7.51
C ALA A 29 -0.04 21.01 -6.33
N ASP A 30 -1.07 21.85 -6.42
CA ASP A 30 -2.17 21.98 -5.46
C ASP A 30 -3.01 20.69 -5.43
N ALA A 31 -3.30 20.11 -6.59
CA ALA A 31 -3.99 18.81 -6.70
C ALA A 31 -3.14 17.67 -6.10
N ILE A 32 -1.85 17.59 -6.45
CA ILE A 32 -0.92 16.59 -5.90
C ILE A 32 -0.83 16.73 -4.37
N ALA A 33 -0.72 17.95 -3.86
CA ALA A 33 -0.63 18.23 -2.42
C ALA A 33 -1.92 17.85 -1.69
N PHE A 34 -3.08 18.12 -2.29
CA PHE A 34 -4.37 17.67 -1.78
C PHE A 34 -4.46 16.14 -1.68
N PHE A 35 -4.10 15.41 -2.75
CA PHE A 35 -4.16 13.94 -2.75
C PHE A 35 -3.15 13.31 -1.79
N ALA A 36 -1.99 13.93 -1.60
CA ALA A 36 -1.04 13.50 -0.57
C ALA A 36 -1.64 13.67 0.84
N ALA A 37 -2.30 14.81 1.11
CA ALA A 37 -2.94 15.11 2.39
C ALA A 37 -4.18 14.24 2.66
N THR A 38 -4.88 13.80 1.62
CA THR A 38 -6.05 12.90 1.68
C THR A 38 -5.70 11.44 1.38
N SER A 39 -4.43 11.04 1.50
CA SER A 39 -3.99 9.64 1.41
C SER A 39 -4.32 8.85 2.68
N ASN A 40 -4.16 7.52 2.64
CA ASN A 40 -4.36 6.65 3.83
C ASN A 40 -3.46 7.03 5.02
N ARG A 41 -2.31 7.66 4.76
CA ARG A 41 -1.41 8.18 5.81
C ARG A 41 -1.71 9.63 6.20
N GLY A 42 -2.49 10.32 5.39
CA GLY A 42 -3.03 11.63 5.69
C GLY A 42 -4.33 11.52 6.49
N CYS A 43 -5.31 12.35 6.16
CA CYS A 43 -6.57 12.39 6.89
C CYS A 43 -7.65 11.41 6.39
N PHE A 44 -7.38 10.62 5.33
CA PHE A 44 -8.41 9.80 4.66
C PHE A 44 -9.20 8.88 5.61
N ALA A 45 -8.50 8.24 6.56
CA ALA A 45 -9.14 7.35 7.53
C ALA A 45 -10.09 8.08 8.49
N GLY A 46 -9.85 9.38 8.74
CA GLY A 46 -10.65 10.24 9.61
C GLY A 46 -11.77 11.01 8.90
N LEU A 47 -11.88 10.86 7.58
CA LEU A 47 -12.97 11.43 6.78
C LEU A 47 -14.26 10.60 6.96
N SER A 48 -15.40 11.25 6.83
CA SER A 48 -16.70 10.59 6.68
C SER A 48 -16.79 9.85 5.34
N ASP A 49 -17.72 8.91 5.22
CA ASP A 49 -17.85 8.11 3.99
C ASP A 49 -18.20 8.97 2.77
N ARG A 50 -19.02 10.00 2.96
CA ARG A 50 -19.30 10.99 1.91
C ARG A 50 -18.05 11.74 1.46
N GLU A 51 -17.22 12.20 2.40
CA GLU A 51 -15.96 12.88 2.04
C GLU A 51 -14.98 11.92 1.34
N LYS A 52 -14.95 10.64 1.74
CA LYS A 52 -14.15 9.63 1.05
C LYS A 52 -14.64 9.43 -0.39
N GLU A 53 -15.95 9.38 -0.62
CA GLU A 53 -16.53 9.30 -1.96
C GLU A 53 -16.12 10.51 -2.81
N SER A 54 -16.15 11.73 -2.25
CA SER A 54 -15.66 12.93 -2.94
C SER A 54 -14.17 12.81 -3.32
N VAL A 55 -13.33 12.34 -2.40
CA VAL A 55 -11.90 12.11 -2.68
C VAL A 55 -11.70 11.07 -3.79
N ILE A 56 -12.44 9.96 -3.76
CA ILE A 56 -12.37 8.91 -4.78
C ILE A 56 -12.80 9.45 -6.15
N ALA A 57 -13.90 10.21 -6.20
CA ALA A 57 -14.36 10.84 -7.43
C ALA A 57 -13.35 11.86 -7.97
N LEU A 58 -12.70 12.64 -7.10
CA LEU A 58 -11.63 13.56 -7.48
C LEU A 58 -10.40 12.82 -8.01
N ARG A 59 -10.03 11.67 -7.43
CA ARG A 59 -8.93 10.83 -7.94
C ARG A 59 -9.21 10.29 -9.35
N ASN A 60 -10.46 9.93 -9.63
CA ASN A 60 -10.85 9.48 -10.97
C ASN A 60 -10.78 10.62 -12.00
N ARG A 61 -11.02 11.87 -11.58
CA ARG A 61 -10.95 13.05 -12.44
C ARG A 61 -9.52 13.55 -12.66
N TYR A 62 -8.66 13.41 -11.66
CA TYR A 62 -7.24 13.83 -11.66
C TYR A 62 -6.33 12.59 -11.45
N PRO A 63 -6.31 11.65 -12.41
CA PRO A 63 -5.63 10.37 -12.23
C PRO A 63 -4.11 10.53 -12.14
N ASP A 64 -3.54 11.45 -12.92
CA ASP A 64 -2.09 11.66 -13.00
C ASP A 64 -1.56 12.31 -11.72
N GLU A 65 -2.25 13.32 -11.19
CA GLU A 65 -1.88 14.01 -9.95
C GLU A 65 -2.05 13.09 -8.74
N SER A 66 -3.10 12.26 -8.73
CA SER A 66 -3.31 11.24 -7.70
C SER A 66 -2.21 10.18 -7.73
N LEU A 67 -1.82 9.72 -8.92
CA LEU A 67 -0.72 8.78 -9.08
C LEU A 67 0.61 9.41 -8.63
N GLN A 68 0.89 10.64 -9.03
CA GLN A 68 2.10 11.37 -8.66
C GLN A 68 2.18 11.57 -7.14
N ALA A 69 1.07 11.90 -6.48
CA ALA A 69 1.01 11.99 -5.02
C ALA A 69 1.37 10.66 -4.34
N THR A 70 0.90 9.55 -4.90
CA THR A 70 1.21 8.19 -4.42
C THR A 70 2.68 7.85 -4.62
N LEU A 71 3.25 8.13 -5.80
CA LEU A 71 4.68 7.93 -6.08
C LEU A 71 5.57 8.77 -5.16
N ASN A 72 5.20 10.03 -4.91
CA ASN A 72 5.91 10.91 -3.99
C ASN A 72 5.88 10.40 -2.55
N ALA A 73 4.77 9.81 -2.10
CA ALA A 73 4.67 9.18 -0.78
C ALA A 73 5.61 7.97 -0.68
N HIS A 74 5.60 7.08 -1.67
CA HIS A 74 6.53 5.94 -1.71
C HIS A 74 8.01 6.35 -1.81
N ALA A 75 8.31 7.46 -2.49
CA ALA A 75 9.68 7.98 -2.54
C ALA A 75 10.14 8.54 -1.19
N LYS A 76 9.25 9.18 -0.42
CA LYS A 76 9.55 9.64 0.94
C LYS A 76 9.81 8.46 1.89
N ASP A 77 9.02 7.39 1.77
CA ASP A 77 9.20 6.17 2.58
C ASP A 77 10.56 5.52 2.35
N ARG A 78 11.00 5.47 1.10
CA ARG A 78 12.34 4.95 0.74
C ARG A 78 13.48 5.78 1.32
N LYS A 79 13.25 7.05 1.67
CA LYS A 79 14.27 7.89 2.34
C LYS A 79 14.29 7.70 3.85
N THR A 80 13.15 7.33 4.45
CA THR A 80 13.04 7.09 5.90
C THR A 80 13.36 5.65 6.30
N ASP A 81 13.23 4.70 5.38
CA ASP A 81 13.64 3.32 5.56
C ASP A 81 15.12 3.16 5.18
N THR A 82 16.00 3.39 6.14
CA THR A 82 17.46 3.18 5.98
C THR A 82 17.87 1.71 6.11
N SER A 83 16.94 0.80 6.38
CA SER A 83 17.23 -0.62 6.40
C SER A 83 17.39 -1.14 4.97
N PRO A 84 18.54 -1.73 4.61
CA PRO A 84 18.73 -2.29 3.29
C PRO A 84 17.73 -3.44 3.09
N ARG A 85 16.79 -3.26 2.16
CA ARG A 85 15.90 -4.33 1.72
C ARG A 85 16.54 -5.05 0.54
N PHE A 86 17.04 -6.25 0.78
CA PHE A 86 17.62 -7.09 -0.26
C PHE A 86 16.53 -7.87 -1.01
N ILE A 87 15.53 -7.17 -1.54
CA ILE A 87 14.49 -7.81 -2.34
C ILE A 87 14.71 -7.47 -3.82
N GLY A 88 15.25 -8.46 -4.54
CA GLY A 88 15.03 -8.67 -5.97
C GLY A 88 15.33 -7.50 -6.92
N SER A 89 16.59 -7.07 -7.00
CA SER A 89 17.17 -6.43 -8.19
C SER A 89 18.68 -6.30 -8.03
N CYS A 90 19.44 -7.27 -8.51
CA CYS A 90 20.91 -7.20 -8.56
C CYS A 90 21.42 -6.44 -9.79
N SER A 91 20.71 -5.41 -10.28
CA SER A 91 21.10 -4.72 -11.52
C SER A 91 21.99 -3.49 -11.32
N THR A 92 22.28 -3.04 -10.09
CA THR A 92 23.15 -1.86 -9.88
C THR A 92 24.10 -1.94 -8.67
N GLY A 93 24.11 -3.06 -7.94
CA GLY A 93 25.04 -3.28 -6.82
C GLY A 93 25.32 -4.77 -6.71
N GLY A 94 26.60 -5.14 -6.62
CA GLY A 94 27.04 -6.53 -6.63
C GLY A 94 26.28 -7.40 -5.64
N THR A 95 26.16 -8.69 -5.97
CA THR A 95 25.48 -9.69 -5.16
C THR A 95 25.99 -9.61 -3.71
N PRO A 96 25.10 -9.46 -2.71
CA PRO A 96 25.50 -9.37 -1.31
C PRO A 96 26.25 -10.63 -0.88
N THR A 97 27.22 -10.48 0.02
CA THR A 97 27.99 -11.61 0.55
C THR A 97 27.19 -12.37 1.60
N VAL A 98 27.50 -13.64 1.80
CA VAL A 98 26.82 -14.51 2.79
C VAL A 98 26.87 -13.90 4.20
N GLN A 99 27.94 -13.21 4.57
CA GLN A 99 28.06 -12.51 5.85
C GLN A 99 27.08 -11.33 5.99
N GLN A 100 26.81 -10.60 4.90
CA GLN A 100 25.85 -9.49 4.90
C GLN A 100 24.40 -9.98 5.07
N LEU A 101 24.12 -11.18 4.56
CA LEU A 101 22.79 -11.82 4.66
C LEU A 101 22.56 -12.53 5.99
N GLN A 102 23.60 -12.72 6.81
CA GLN A 102 23.51 -13.56 8.01
C GLN A 102 22.62 -12.93 9.10
N ALA A 103 22.64 -11.61 9.23
CA ALA A 103 21.75 -10.89 10.15
C ALA A 103 20.28 -10.97 9.70
N GLU A 104 20.02 -10.87 8.39
CA GLU A 104 18.69 -10.98 7.81
C GLU A 104 18.16 -12.43 7.91
N ALA A 105 19.02 -13.42 7.66
CA ALA A 105 18.67 -14.84 7.83
C ALA A 105 18.32 -15.20 9.27
N ALA A 106 19.02 -14.63 10.26
CA ALA A 106 18.70 -14.81 11.68
C ALA A 106 17.34 -14.20 12.03
N ALA A 107 17.08 -12.97 11.57
CA ALA A 107 15.79 -12.30 11.80
C ALA A 107 14.62 -13.04 11.13
N ILE A 108 14.81 -13.58 9.93
CA ILE A 108 13.82 -14.42 9.24
C ILE A 108 13.58 -15.72 10.03
N SER A 109 14.63 -16.36 10.54
CA SER A 109 14.50 -17.60 11.32
C SER A 109 13.69 -17.38 12.60
N GLU A 110 13.97 -16.29 13.34
CA GLU A 110 13.22 -15.93 14.54
C GLU A 110 11.74 -15.62 14.23
N LEU A 111 11.47 -14.98 13.08
CA LEU A 111 10.11 -14.73 12.63
C LEU A 111 9.38 -16.04 12.26
N VAL A 112 10.06 -16.98 11.59
CA VAL A 112 9.51 -18.29 11.24
C VAL A 112 9.19 -19.11 12.50
N ASP A 113 10.05 -19.07 13.51
CA ASP A 113 9.86 -19.80 14.76
C ASP A 113 8.69 -19.24 15.59
N THR A 114 8.44 -17.93 15.48
CA THR A 114 7.33 -17.25 16.17
C THR A 114 6.03 -17.24 15.38
N MET A 115 6.05 -17.63 14.10
CA MET A 115 4.84 -17.73 13.30
C MET A 115 3.94 -18.85 13.82
N PRO A 116 2.62 -18.62 13.93
CA PRO A 116 1.69 -19.68 14.26
C PRO A 116 1.81 -20.76 13.19
N GLN A 117 2.30 -21.93 13.60
CA GLN A 117 2.39 -23.11 12.75
C GLN A 117 1.07 -23.30 12.03
N ALA A 118 1.13 -23.35 10.70
CA ALA A 118 -0.07 -23.55 9.90
C ALA A 118 -0.76 -24.81 10.41
N LYS A 119 -1.96 -24.64 11.00
CA LYS A 119 -2.77 -25.80 11.41
C LYS A 119 -2.84 -26.72 10.20
N PRO A 120 -2.51 -28.02 10.33
CA PRO A 120 -2.62 -28.94 9.21
C PRO A 120 -4.05 -28.82 8.67
N ARG A 121 -4.19 -28.23 7.48
CA ARG A 121 -5.47 -28.09 6.81
C ARG A 121 -5.83 -29.49 6.30
N SER A 122 -6.36 -30.29 7.22
CA SER A 122 -6.81 -31.68 7.02
C SER A 122 -7.79 -31.86 5.86
N SER A 123 -8.32 -30.77 5.30
CA SER A 123 -9.16 -30.77 4.11
C SER A 123 -8.36 -30.91 2.81
N TRP A 124 -7.17 -30.31 2.71
CA TRP A 124 -6.41 -30.30 1.46
C TRP A 124 -5.69 -31.63 1.22
N ASP A 125 -5.11 -32.21 2.26
CA ASP A 125 -4.48 -33.54 2.15
C ASP A 125 -5.49 -34.61 1.73
N ARG A 126 -6.74 -34.53 2.25
CA ARG A 126 -7.84 -35.40 1.81
C ARG A 126 -8.26 -35.13 0.37
N ALA A 127 -8.33 -33.87 -0.06
CA ALA A 127 -8.68 -33.52 -1.43
C ALA A 127 -7.62 -33.99 -2.43
N ILE A 128 -6.34 -33.86 -2.07
CA ILE A 128 -5.19 -34.32 -2.86
C ILE A 128 -5.19 -35.84 -2.94
N ALA A 129 -5.34 -36.55 -1.81
CA ALA A 129 -5.42 -38.01 -1.80
C ALA A 129 -6.58 -38.54 -2.64
N LYS A 130 -7.78 -37.94 -2.53
CA LYS A 130 -8.95 -38.30 -3.35
C LYS A 130 -8.70 -38.08 -4.85
N THR A 131 -8.03 -37.00 -5.20
CA THR A 131 -7.73 -36.65 -6.60
C THR A 131 -6.65 -37.58 -7.16
N ASN A 132 -5.60 -37.86 -6.40
CA ASN A 132 -4.53 -38.78 -6.80
C ASN A 132 -5.04 -40.21 -6.98
N ALA A 133 -5.95 -40.68 -6.11
CA ALA A 133 -6.64 -41.97 -6.27
C ALA A 133 -7.51 -42.01 -7.53
N LYS A 134 -8.20 -40.91 -7.85
CA LYS A 134 -9.02 -40.80 -9.07
C LYS A 134 -8.19 -40.77 -10.36
N LEU A 135 -6.97 -40.22 -10.27
CA LEU A 135 -6.03 -40.11 -11.38
C LEU A 135 -5.08 -41.32 -11.50
N GLY A 136 -5.17 -42.29 -10.59
CA GLY A 136 -4.29 -43.48 -10.58
C GLY A 136 -2.82 -43.17 -10.35
N LEU A 137 -2.51 -42.04 -9.70
CA LEU A 137 -1.14 -41.52 -9.56
C LEU A 137 -0.36 -42.14 -8.38
N TYR A 138 -0.99 -43.01 -7.57
CA TYR A 138 -0.35 -43.91 -6.59
C TYR A 138 -1.19 -45.20 -6.44
N PRO A 139 -0.56 -46.37 -6.16
CA PRO A 139 -1.25 -47.65 -5.97
C PRO A 139 -2.18 -47.69 -4.75
#